data_AF-A0A359D4R4-F1
#
_entry.id   AF-A0A359D4R4-F1
#
_cell.length_a   1.000
_cell.length_b   1.000
_cell.length_c   1.000
_cell.angle_alpha   90.00
_cell.angle_beta   90.00
_cell.angle_gamma   90.00
#
_symmetry.space_group_name_H-M   'P 1'
#
loop_
_entity.id
_entity.type
_entity.pdbx_description
1 polymer ?
#
loop_
_entity_poly.entity_id
_entity_poly.type
_entity_poly.pdbx_seq_one_letter_code
_entity_poly.pdbx_strand_id
1 'polypeptide(L)'
;GEDGRMGICTDLQSVSGSDTLYKLYVGGGIKARDIKVKSNLWADYVFDNNYKLMPLTVLEDFIKINKHLPGIPSANEIENNDGFEVGAMQQKLLEKIEEQSLYIINLQKQIDELKKLVNENK
;
A
#
# COMPACT_ATOMS: atom_id res chain seq x y z
N GLY A 1 -30.04 24.67 4.82
CA GLY A 1 -30.33 23.57 5.77
C GLY A 1 -29.07 23.29 6.54
N GLU A 2 -29.11 23.45 7.85
CA GLU A 2 -27.99 23.82 8.73
C GLU A 2 -26.85 22.80 8.93
N ASP A 3 -26.78 21.72 8.15
CA ASP A 3 -25.66 20.76 8.22
C ASP A 3 -25.03 20.42 6.85
N GLY A 4 -25.57 20.94 5.74
CA GLY A 4 -24.94 20.89 4.41
C GLY A 4 -24.54 19.51 3.86
N ARG A 5 -25.12 18.41 4.37
CA ARG A 5 -24.74 17.04 3.96
C ARG A 5 -25.37 16.70 2.61
N MET A 6 -24.53 16.40 1.62
CA MET A 6 -24.92 15.86 0.32
C MET A 6 -24.49 14.39 0.24
N GLY A 7 -25.38 13.49 -0.16
CA GLY A 7 -25.10 12.07 -0.36
C GLY A 7 -25.44 11.64 -1.78
N ILE A 8 -24.56 10.86 -2.41
CA ILE A 8 -24.80 10.28 -3.74
C ILE A 8 -25.02 8.78 -3.56
N CYS A 9 -26.24 8.33 -3.89
CA CYS A 9 -26.70 6.94 -3.77
C CYS A 9 -26.51 6.32 -2.37
N THR A 10 -27.13 6.91 -1.36
CA THR A 10 -27.01 6.51 0.05
C THR A 10 -27.67 5.17 0.39
N ASP A 11 -28.56 4.65 -0.46
CA ASP A 11 -29.12 3.30 -0.36
C ASP A 11 -28.65 2.43 -1.53
N LEU A 12 -28.10 1.25 -1.23
CA LEU A 12 -27.59 0.27 -2.19
C LEU A 12 -28.64 -0.83 -2.39
N GLN A 13 -29.32 -0.84 -3.53
CA GLN A 13 -29.79 -2.10 -4.12
C GLN A 13 -28.90 -2.42 -5.33
N SER A 14 -28.48 -3.68 -5.41
CA SER A 14 -27.67 -4.19 -6.52
C SER A 14 -28.50 -4.17 -7.80
N VAL A 15 -28.19 -3.25 -8.70
CA VAL A 15 -28.64 -3.33 -10.08
C VAL A 15 -27.53 -4.04 -10.84
N SER A 16 -27.81 -5.26 -11.32
CA SER A 16 -26.90 -6.01 -12.17
C SER A 16 -26.76 -5.32 -13.51
N GLY A 17 -25.55 -4.86 -13.83
CA GLY A 17 -25.15 -4.32 -15.12
C GLY A 17 -23.68 -3.90 -15.08
N SER A 18 -22.92 -4.13 -16.14
CA SER A 18 -21.47 -3.86 -16.19
C SER A 18 -21.08 -2.37 -16.21
N ASP A 19 -22.05 -1.45 -16.27
CA ASP A 19 -21.83 0.01 -16.29
C ASP A 19 -22.05 0.69 -14.92
N THR A 20 -22.08 -0.06 -13.82
CA THR A 20 -22.48 0.43 -12.47
C THR A 20 -21.35 0.55 -11.44
N LEU A 21 -20.07 0.62 -11.85
CA LEU A 21 -18.93 0.50 -10.92
C LEU A 21 -18.70 1.72 -10.00
N TYR A 22 -18.91 2.94 -10.47
CA TYR A 22 -18.68 4.16 -9.69
C TYR A 22 -19.89 5.10 -9.70
N LYS A 23 -20.25 5.61 -8.53
CA LYS A 23 -21.43 6.47 -8.31
C LYS A 23 -21.13 7.97 -8.50
N LEU A 24 -19.86 8.36 -8.50
CA LEU A 24 -19.40 9.73 -8.66
C LEU A 24 -18.22 9.76 -9.62
N TYR A 25 -18.38 10.44 -10.76
CA TYR A 25 -17.30 10.77 -11.69
C TYR A 25 -17.02 12.26 -11.63
N VAL A 26 -15.74 12.63 -11.55
CA VAL A 26 -15.30 14.02 -11.52
C VAL A 26 -14.23 14.19 -12.59
N GLY A 27 -14.52 14.95 -13.65
CA GLY A 27 -13.57 15.19 -14.75
C GLY A 27 -12.38 16.10 -14.39
N GLY A 28 -12.27 16.49 -13.12
CA GLY A 28 -11.17 17.30 -12.57
C GLY A 28 -10.78 16.79 -11.19
N GLY A 29 -10.20 17.65 -10.36
CA GLY A 29 -9.78 17.27 -9.00
C GLY A 29 -10.87 17.45 -7.95
N ILE A 30 -10.74 16.71 -6.85
CA ILE A 30 -11.51 16.93 -5.61
C ILE A 30 -10.59 17.61 -4.60
N LYS A 31 -10.97 18.79 -4.11
CA LYS A 31 -10.31 19.42 -2.95
C LYS A 31 -11.12 19.12 -1.71
N ALA A 32 -10.54 18.36 -0.79
CA ALA A 32 -11.13 18.02 0.48
C ALA A 32 -10.17 18.36 1.62
N ARG A 33 -10.71 18.66 2.81
CA ARG A 33 -9.90 18.77 4.04
C ARG A 33 -9.43 17.39 4.49
N ASP A 34 -10.29 16.39 4.34
CA ASP A 34 -10.04 15.01 4.74
C ASP A 34 -10.92 14.06 3.92
N ILE A 35 -10.44 12.84 3.70
CA ILE A 35 -11.13 11.78 2.96
C ILE A 35 -11.01 10.48 3.76
N LYS A 36 -12.15 9.96 4.20
CA LYS A 36 -12.22 8.65 4.86
C LYS A 36 -12.60 7.58 3.83
N VAL A 37 -11.63 6.76 3.44
CA VAL A 37 -11.86 5.58 2.59
C VAL A 37 -12.21 4.39 3.49
N LYS A 38 -13.40 3.82 3.32
CA LYS A 38 -13.76 2.54 3.94
C LYS A 38 -13.40 1.41 3.00
N SER A 39 -12.48 0.55 3.43
CA SER A 39 -12.11 -0.67 2.73
C SER A 39 -12.01 -1.80 3.75
N ASN A 40 -12.40 -3.01 3.36
CA ASN A 40 -12.28 -4.21 4.20
C ASN A 40 -10.88 -4.83 4.15
N LEU A 41 -9.93 -4.16 3.49
CA LEU A 41 -8.63 -4.70 3.12
C LEU A 41 -7.51 -3.95 3.85
N TRP A 42 -7.40 -4.06 5.17
CA TRP A 42 -6.29 -3.42 5.91
C TRP A 42 -5.26 -4.50 6.25
N ALA A 43 -4.00 -4.21 5.95
CA ALA A 43 -2.94 -5.20 5.79
C ALA A 43 -2.11 -5.43 7.07
N ASP A 44 -2.73 -5.61 8.24
CA ASP A 44 -1.98 -5.88 9.49
C ASP A 44 -1.32 -7.29 9.54
N TYR A 45 -1.36 -8.04 8.45
CA TYR A 45 -0.81 -9.40 8.39
C TYR A 45 0.71 -9.45 8.23
N VAL A 46 1.37 -8.33 7.88
CA VAL A 46 2.83 -8.30 7.69
C VAL A 46 3.57 -8.60 9.00
N PHE A 47 2.94 -8.31 10.14
CA PHE A 47 3.48 -8.62 11.47
C PHE A 47 3.10 -10.00 12.01
N ASP A 48 2.37 -10.81 11.23
CA ASP A 48 2.07 -12.18 11.62
C ASP A 48 3.35 -13.02 11.63
N ASN A 49 3.49 -13.95 12.58
CA ASN A 49 4.64 -14.85 12.71
C ASN A 49 4.84 -15.73 11.47
N ASN A 50 3.78 -15.96 10.69
CA ASN A 50 3.82 -16.75 9.46
C ASN A 50 4.10 -15.91 8.21
N TYR A 51 4.27 -14.59 8.34
CA TYR A 51 4.55 -13.72 7.22
C TYR A 51 5.94 -14.00 6.64
N LYS A 52 5.97 -14.33 5.35
CA LYS A 52 7.22 -14.65 4.64
C LYS A 52 7.82 -13.37 4.07
N LEU A 53 8.62 -12.70 4.89
CA LEU A 53 9.40 -11.53 4.44
C LEU A 53 10.37 -11.94 3.33
N MET A 54 10.32 -11.22 2.20
CA MET A 54 11.19 -11.46 1.06
C MET A 54 12.67 -11.22 1.46
N PRO A 55 13.62 -12.07 1.07
CA PRO A 55 15.04 -11.76 1.32
C PRO A 55 15.47 -10.49 0.56
N LEU A 56 16.29 -9.64 1.18
CA LEU A 56 16.77 -8.39 0.57
C LEU A 56 17.52 -8.60 -0.75
N THR A 57 18.22 -9.72 -0.91
CA THR A 57 18.90 -10.10 -2.16
C THR A 57 17.90 -10.32 -3.30
N VAL A 58 16.81 -11.03 -3.03
CA VAL A 58 15.73 -11.27 -3.99
C VAL A 58 15.00 -9.97 -4.33
N LEU A 59 14.76 -9.13 -3.32
CA LEU A 59 14.14 -7.82 -3.52
C LEU A 59 15.02 -6.91 -4.39
N GLU A 60 16.34 -6.90 -4.18
CA GLU A 60 17.29 -6.13 -4.98
C GLU A 60 17.26 -6.57 -6.45
N ASP A 61 17.29 -7.87 -6.71
CA ASP A 61 17.20 -8.43 -8.07
C ASP A 61 15.87 -8.07 -8.73
N PHE A 62 14.76 -8.16 -7.99
CA PHE A 62 13.45 -7.77 -8.49
C PHE A 62 13.43 -6.29 -8.90
N ILE A 63 13.94 -5.38 -8.06
CA ILE A 63 13.96 -3.94 -8.35
C ILE A 63 14.86 -3.64 -9.55
N LYS A 64 16.01 -4.31 -9.66
CA LYS A 64 16.93 -4.12 -10.80
C LYS A 64 16.26 -4.46 -12.13
N ILE A 65 15.50 -5.55 -12.17
CA ILE A 65 14.84 -6.07 -13.37
C ILE A 65 13.56 -5.27 -13.68
N ASN A 66 12.68 -5.09 -12.68
CA ASN A 66 11.32 -4.61 -12.91
C ASN A 66 11.17 -3.09 -12.72
N LYS A 67 12.12 -2.41 -12.08
CA LYS A 67 12.09 -0.95 -11.79
C LYS A 67 10.90 -0.47 -10.95
N HIS A 68 10.21 -1.38 -10.26
CA HIS A 68 9.19 -1.06 -9.26
C HIS A 68 9.25 -2.07 -8.10
N LEU A 69 8.49 -1.79 -7.03
CA LEU A 69 8.41 -2.69 -5.88
C LEU A 69 7.45 -3.86 -6.15
N PRO A 70 7.69 -5.06 -5.58
CA PRO A 70 6.75 -6.16 -5.63
C PRO A 70 5.37 -5.75 -5.12
N GLY A 71 4.32 -6.12 -5.86
CA GLY A 71 2.92 -5.81 -5.51
C GLY A 71 2.47 -4.39 -5.87
N ILE A 72 3.39 -3.46 -6.12
CA ILE A 72 3.09 -2.11 -6.59
C ILE A 72 3.09 -2.09 -8.12
N PRO A 73 2.03 -1.56 -8.79
CA PRO A 73 2.01 -1.47 -10.23
C PRO A 73 3.11 -0.54 -10.74
N SER A 74 3.70 -0.90 -11.87
CA SER A 74 4.63 -0.05 -12.61
C SER A 74 3.95 1.19 -13.18
N ALA A 75 4.75 2.20 -13.53
CA ALA A 75 4.24 3.40 -14.20
C ALA A 75 3.49 3.07 -15.49
N ASN A 76 4.00 2.12 -16.28
CA ASN A 76 3.36 1.67 -17.52
C ASN A 76 2.02 0.97 -17.24
N GLU A 77 1.91 0.17 -16.18
CA GLU A 77 0.63 -0.46 -15.81
C GLU A 77 -0.39 0.57 -15.34
N ILE A 78 0.03 1.59 -14.59
CA ILE A 78 -0.86 2.69 -14.19
C ILE A 78 -1.36 3.45 -15.41
N GLU A 79 -0.47 3.77 -16.36
CA GLU A 79 -0.84 4.45 -17.60
C GLU A 79 -1.78 3.61 -18.46
N ASN A 80 -1.49 2.32 -18.64
CA ASN A 80 -2.32 1.41 -19.43
C ASN A 80 -3.70 1.17 -18.82
N ASN A 81 -3.84 1.27 -17.49
CA ASN A 81 -5.11 1.11 -16.79
C ASN A 81 -5.85 2.43 -16.55
N ASP A 82 -5.36 3.54 -17.13
CA ASP A 82 -5.91 4.91 -16.95
C ASP A 82 -6.03 5.32 -15.47
N GLY A 83 -5.04 4.92 -14.66
CA GLY A 83 -4.93 5.27 -13.24
C GLY A 83 -4.83 4.07 -12.30
N PHE A 84 -5.16 4.32 -11.04
CA PHE A 84 -5.18 3.30 -9.99
C PHE A 84 -6.17 3.68 -8.88
N GLU A 85 -6.64 2.66 -8.15
CA GLU A 85 -7.49 2.85 -6.99
C GLU A 85 -6.68 3.35 -5.78
N VAL A 86 -6.95 4.59 -5.34
CA VAL A 86 -6.21 5.24 -4.24
C VAL A 86 -6.26 4.41 -2.96
N GLY A 87 -7.40 3.82 -2.62
CA GLY A 87 -7.55 2.98 -1.42
C GLY A 87 -6.68 1.71 -1.48
N ALA A 88 -6.67 1.03 -2.62
CA ALA A 88 -5.85 -0.18 -2.81
C ALA A 88 -4.35 0.16 -2.86
N MET A 89 -3.99 1.29 -3.48
CA MET A 89 -2.60 1.75 -3.51
C MET A 89 -2.11 2.14 -2.11
N GLN A 90 -2.92 2.85 -1.33
CA GLN A 90 -2.58 3.21 0.05
C GLN A 90 -2.37 1.97 0.92
N GLN A 91 -3.19 0.94 0.75
CA GLN A 91 -3.02 -0.35 1.42
C GLN A 91 -1.68 -1.00 1.04
N LYS A 92 -1.38 -1.11 -0.25
CA LYS A 92 -0.12 -1.71 -0.71
C LYS A 92 1.10 -0.93 -0.23
N LEU A 93 1.02 0.40 -0.20
CA LEU A 93 2.08 1.24 0.34
C LEU A 93 2.29 1.01 1.84
N LEU A 94 1.20 0.86 2.61
CA LEU A 94 1.28 0.50 4.03
C LEU A 94 1.99 -0.84 4.23
N GLU A 95 1.61 -1.87 3.46
CA GLU A 95 2.29 -3.18 3.48
C GLU A 95 3.81 -3.02 3.24
N LYS A 96 4.21 -2.21 2.25
CA LYS A 96 5.65 -1.97 2.00
C LYS A 96 6.34 -1.21 3.13
N ILE A 97 5.66 -0.27 3.80
CA ILE A 97 6.20 0.44 4.97
C ILE A 97 6.43 -0.54 6.14
N GLU A 98 5.51 -1.49 6.35
CA GLU A 98 5.64 -2.51 7.38
C GLU A 98 6.79 -3.48 7.08
N GLU A 99 6.90 -3.95 5.83
CA GLU A 99 8.04 -4.76 5.38
C GLU A 99 9.38 -4.03 5.57
N GLN A 100 9.44 -2.75 5.20
CA GLN A 100 10.61 -1.90 5.40
C GLN A 100 10.98 -1.78 6.88
N SER A 101 9.99 -1.66 7.76
CA SER A 101 10.21 -1.62 9.20
C SER A 101 10.83 -2.92 9.70
N LEU A 102 10.39 -4.08 9.21
CA LEU A 102 11.01 -5.37 9.52
C LEU A 102 12.45 -5.48 9.02
N TYR A 103 12.74 -5.01 7.80
CA TYR A 103 14.12 -4.97 7.29
C TYR A 103 15.02 -4.07 8.15
N ILE A 104 14.55 -2.89 8.55
CA ILE A 104 15.32 -1.96 9.40
C ILE A 104 15.62 -2.59 10.76
N ILE A 105 14.63 -3.24 11.39
CA ILE A 105 14.82 -3.94 12.67
C ILE A 105 15.87 -5.06 12.51
N ASN A 106 15.82 -5.83 11.42
CA ASN A 106 16.79 -6.88 11.15
C ASN A 106 18.21 -6.30 10.94
N LEU A 107 18.33 -5.24 10.15
CA LEU A 107 19.62 -4.55 9.93
C LEU A 107 20.20 -4.01 11.24
N GLN A 108 19.37 -3.42 12.11
CA GLN A 108 19.81 -2.93 13.41
C GLN A 108 20.36 -4.06 14.29
N LYS A 109 19.69 -5.22 14.33
CA LYS A 109 20.17 -6.40 15.06
C LYS A 109 21.54 -6.87 14.55
N GLN A 110 21.70 -6.96 13.23
CA GLN A 110 22.99 -7.34 12.63
C GLN A 110 24.09 -6.33 12.96
N ILE A 111 23.79 -5.03 12.95
CA ILE A 111 24.75 -3.97 13.33
C ILE A 111 25.17 -4.14 14.80
N ASP A 112 24.25 -4.43 15.70
CA ASP A 112 24.55 -4.59 17.12
C ASP A 112 25.38 -5.85 17.40
N GLU A 113 25.09 -6.95 16.69
CA GLU A 113 25.91 -8.16 16.72
C GLU A 113 27.33 -7.91 16.20
N LEU A 114 27.47 -7.22 15.06
CA LEU A 114 28.78 -6.85 14.50
C LEU A 114 29.57 -5.96 15.47
N LYS A 115 28.93 -4.96 16.09
CA LYS A 115 29.57 -4.09 17.10
C LYS A 115 30.06 -4.89 18.31
N LYS A 116 29.27 -5.86 18.78
CA LYS A 116 29.65 -6.72 19.89
C LYS A 116 30.89 -7.54 19.55
N LEU A 117 30.91 -8.19 18.38
CA LEU A 117 32.06 -8.97 17.91
C LEU A 117 33.32 -8.12 17.75
N VAL A 118 33.19 -6.89 17.24
CA VAL A 118 34.33 -5.96 17.10
C VAL A 118 34.88 -5.53 18.48
N ASN A 119 34.01 -5.35 19.47
CA ASN A 119 34.44 -4.98 20.82
C ASN A 119 35.03 -6.15 21.61
N GLU A 120 34.61 -7.38 21.35
CA GLU A 120 35.18 -8.60 21.98
C GLU A 120 36.55 -8.98 21.39
N ASN A 121 36.87 -8.54 20.18
CA ASN A 121 38.16 -8.77 19.52
C ASN A 121 39.18 -7.64 19.74
N LYS A 122 38.86 -6.65 20.58
CA LYS A 122 39.77 -5.57 21.01
C LYS A 122 40.24 -5.81 22.43
#